data_AF-M3CRB0-F1
#
_entry.id   AF-M3CRB0-F1
#
_cell.length_a   1.000
_cell.length_b   1.000
_cell.length_c   1.000
_cell.angle_alpha   90.00
_cell.angle_beta   90.00
_cell.angle_gamma   90.00
#
_symmetry.space_group_name_H-M   'P 1'
#
loop_
_entity.id
_entity.type
_entity.pdbx_description
1 polymer ?
#
loop_
_entity_poly.entity_id
_entity_poly.type
_entity_poly.pdbx_seq_one_letter_code
_entity_poly.pdbx_strand_id
1 'polypeptide(L)'
;GFAHGPVSEEALHWTEVRADLAMLAGDAARSCRAWMAVAGVRLAAGQPADAPAVEAAVDRAHHQWGRIDDPVRVRELGLELVGLRGRVPGRREGAVEHVRRRLREVQGRGGMPAGHLRTDPPQGATAVP
;
A
#
# COMPACT_ATOMS: atom_id res chain seq x y z
N GLY A 1 -10.66 17.68 34.05
CA GLY A 1 -11.42 17.89 32.81
C GLY A 1 -10.49 17.68 31.65
N PHE A 2 -10.75 16.67 30.83
CA PHE A 2 -10.06 16.49 29.55
C PHE A 2 -11.11 16.73 28.47
N ALA A 3 -11.26 18.00 28.08
CA ALA A 3 -12.09 18.36 26.95
C ALA A 3 -11.38 17.86 25.69
N HIS A 4 -11.93 16.83 25.04
CA HIS A 4 -11.55 16.50 23.67
C HIS A 4 -11.98 17.69 22.79
N GLY A 5 -10.99 18.50 22.39
CA GLY A 5 -11.23 19.73 21.65
C GLY A 5 -11.46 19.48 20.14
N PRO A 6 -12.13 20.43 19.46
CA PRO A 6 -12.50 20.40 18.02
C PRO A 6 -11.35 20.24 17.02
N VAL A 7 -10.10 20.15 17.48
CA VAL A 7 -8.94 19.76 16.66
C VAL A 7 -9.00 18.26 16.28
N SER A 8 -9.84 17.42 16.92
CA SER A 8 -9.83 15.97 16.71
C SER A 8 -10.70 15.45 15.56
N GLU A 9 -11.87 16.05 15.28
CA GLU A 9 -12.72 15.63 14.16
C GLU A 9 -12.52 16.49 12.92
N GLU A 10 -12.34 17.80 13.09
CA GLU A 10 -12.13 18.72 11.97
C GLU A 10 -10.79 18.44 11.26
N ALA A 11 -9.71 18.16 12.00
CA ALA A 11 -8.44 17.80 11.39
C ALA A 11 -8.51 16.45 10.65
N LEU A 12 -9.32 15.51 11.17
CA LEU A 12 -9.57 14.24 10.51
C LEU A 12 -10.35 14.45 9.21
N HIS A 13 -11.41 15.27 9.26
CA HIS A 13 -12.20 15.65 8.09
C HIS A 13 -11.33 16.31 7.01
N TRP A 14 -10.48 17.28 7.39
CA TRP A 14 -9.54 17.87 6.43
C TRP A 14 -8.51 16.88 5.88
N THR A 15 -8.19 15.81 6.61
CA THR A 15 -7.33 14.72 6.10
C THR A 15 -8.08 13.89 5.05
N GLU A 16 -9.37 13.62 5.25
CA GLU A 16 -10.22 12.97 4.25
C GLU A 16 -10.33 13.81 2.98
N VAL A 17 -10.59 15.12 3.12
CA VAL A 17 -10.62 16.05 1.99
C VAL A 17 -9.28 16.04 1.24
N ARG A 18 -8.14 16.10 1.94
CA ARG A 18 -6.83 15.98 1.29
C ARG A 18 -6.60 14.63 0.60
N ALA A 19 -7.14 13.55 1.15
CA ALA A 19 -7.07 12.22 0.54
C ALA A 19 -7.87 12.17 -0.77
N ASP A 20 -9.06 12.77 -0.79
CA ASP A 20 -9.91 12.85 -1.98
C ASP A 20 -9.32 13.79 -3.04
N LEU A 21 -8.76 14.93 -2.64
CA LEU A 21 -8.04 15.82 -3.56
C LEU A 21 -6.82 15.12 -4.19
N ALA A 22 -6.08 14.33 -3.42
CA ALA A 22 -4.98 13.54 -3.95
C ALA A 22 -5.46 12.49 -4.98
N MET A 23 -6.60 11.84 -4.71
CA MET A 23 -7.23 10.92 -5.67
C MET A 23 -7.62 11.65 -6.95
N LEU A 24 -8.30 12.80 -6.85
CA LEU A 24 -8.72 13.60 -8.00
C LEU A 24 -7.52 14.10 -8.83
N ALA A 25 -6.39 14.39 -8.17
CA ALA A 25 -5.13 14.77 -8.81
C ALA A 25 -4.35 13.57 -9.40
N GLY A 26 -4.85 12.34 -9.25
CA GLY A 26 -4.18 11.13 -9.73
C GLY A 26 -3.02 10.64 -8.86
N ASP A 27 -2.78 11.24 -7.68
CA ASP A 27 -1.74 10.82 -6.74
C ASP A 27 -2.28 9.71 -5.81
N ALA A 28 -2.37 8.50 -6.37
CA ALA A 28 -2.87 7.32 -5.65
C ALA A 28 -2.04 6.99 -4.40
N ALA A 29 -0.72 7.21 -4.43
CA ALA A 29 0.16 6.94 -3.28
C ALA A 29 -0.09 7.90 -2.12
N ARG A 30 -0.28 9.19 -2.41
CA ARG A 30 -0.66 10.19 -1.40
C ARG A 30 -2.05 9.94 -0.86
N SER A 31 -3.02 9.63 -1.72
CA SER A 31 -4.38 9.30 -1.31
C SER A 31 -4.41 8.06 -0.40
N CYS A 32 -3.67 7.00 -0.77
CA CYS A 32 -3.52 5.79 0.03
C CYS A 32 -2.99 6.09 1.44
N ARG A 33 -1.87 6.81 1.55
CA ARG A 33 -1.30 7.21 2.85
C ARG A 33 -2.28 8.00 3.70
N ALA A 34 -2.96 8.96 3.11
CA ALA A 34 -3.92 9.80 3.84
C ALA A 34 -5.09 8.96 4.39
N TRP A 35 -5.63 8.03 3.61
CA TRP A 35 -6.68 7.12 4.08
C TRP A 35 -6.19 6.14 5.15
N MET A 36 -4.95 5.64 5.07
CA MET A 36 -4.35 4.83 6.16
C MET A 36 -4.20 5.66 7.44
N ALA A 37 -3.81 6.93 7.34
CA ALA A 37 -3.72 7.83 8.49
C ALA A 37 -5.09 8.09 9.13
N VAL A 38 -6.14 8.32 8.33
CA VAL A 38 -7.52 8.47 8.83
C VAL A 38 -7.96 7.23 9.62
N ALA A 39 -7.76 6.03 9.06
CA ALA A 39 -8.07 4.78 9.75
C ALA A 39 -7.25 4.61 11.05
N GLY A 40 -5.96 4.92 11.00
CA GLY A 40 -5.06 4.85 12.14
C GLY A 40 -5.50 5.77 13.29
N VAL A 41 -5.87 7.02 12.99
CA VAL A 41 -6.37 7.97 13.99
C VAL A 41 -7.68 7.50 14.62
N ARG A 42 -8.63 6.99 13.82
CA ARG A 42 -9.90 6.44 14.33
C ARG A 42 -9.67 5.26 15.29
N LEU A 43 -8.81 4.32 14.90
CA LEU A 43 -8.46 3.19 15.74
C LEU A 43 -7.73 3.63 17.01
N ALA A 44 -6.83 4.60 16.93
CA ALA A 44 -6.13 5.15 18.10
C ALA A 44 -7.07 5.91 19.06
N ALA A 45 -8.15 6.49 18.52
CA ALA A 45 -9.23 7.10 19.31
C ALA A 45 -10.18 6.06 19.92
N GLY A 46 -9.91 4.75 19.76
CA GLY A 46 -10.69 3.67 20.37
C GLY A 46 -11.94 3.27 19.59
N GLN A 47 -12.13 3.75 18.35
CA GLN A 47 -13.22 3.25 17.51
C GLN A 47 -13.00 1.76 17.20
N PRO A 48 -14.06 0.94 17.24
CA PRO A 48 -13.92 -0.49 16.98
C PRO A 48 -13.58 -0.74 15.50
N ALA A 49 -12.89 -1.85 15.23
CA ALA A 49 -12.39 -2.15 13.89
C ALA A 49 -13.49 -2.37 12.84
N ASP A 50 -14.67 -2.77 13.28
CA ASP A 50 -15.88 -2.95 12.46
C ASP A 50 -16.75 -1.68 12.36
N ALA A 51 -16.33 -0.56 12.98
CA ALA A 51 -17.00 0.71 12.81
C ALA A 51 -17.02 1.09 11.31
N PRO A 52 -18.19 1.46 10.74
CA PRO A 52 -18.29 1.76 9.31
C PRO A 52 -17.28 2.82 8.83
N ALA A 53 -16.97 3.82 9.66
CA ALA A 53 -16.01 4.86 9.35
C ALA A 53 -14.55 4.35 9.29
N VAL A 54 -14.20 3.36 10.13
CA VAL A 54 -12.90 2.68 10.08
C VAL A 54 -12.82 1.79 8.84
N GLU A 55 -13.82 0.95 8.61
CA GLU A 55 -13.89 0.08 7.43
C GLU A 55 -13.77 0.90 6.14
N ALA A 56 -14.55 1.97 6.01
CA ALA A 56 -14.56 2.80 4.81
C ALA A 56 -13.23 3.52 4.54
N ALA A 57 -12.47 3.86 5.58
CA ALA A 57 -11.13 4.43 5.42
C ALA A 57 -10.12 3.37 4.94
N VAL A 58 -10.15 2.16 5.50
CA VAL A 58 -9.28 1.06 5.08
C VAL A 58 -9.63 0.56 3.67
N ASP A 59 -10.90 0.57 3.30
CA ASP A 59 -11.38 0.25 1.95
C ASP A 59 -10.85 1.24 0.91
N ARG A 60 -10.91 2.55 1.20
CA ARG A 60 -10.34 3.57 0.31
C ARG A 60 -8.82 3.49 0.24
N ALA A 61 -8.14 3.29 1.36
CA ALA A 61 -6.68 3.08 1.38
C ALA A 61 -6.27 1.90 0.48
N HIS A 62 -6.97 0.77 0.59
CA HIS A 62 -6.74 -0.39 -0.24
C HIS A 62 -7.02 -0.08 -1.72
N HIS A 63 -8.16 0.52 -2.03
CA HIS A 63 -8.51 0.88 -3.40
C HIS A 63 -7.43 1.73 -4.06
N GLN A 64 -6.94 2.77 -3.37
CA GLN A 64 -5.89 3.64 -3.87
C GLN A 64 -4.55 2.91 -4.00
N TRP A 65 -4.19 2.08 -3.02
CA TRP A 65 -3.00 1.23 -3.12
C TRP A 65 -3.00 0.37 -4.39
N GLY A 66 -4.15 -0.22 -4.72
CA GLY A 66 -4.36 -1.02 -5.93
C GLY A 66 -4.05 -0.28 -7.24
N ARG A 67 -4.07 1.05 -7.23
CA ARG A 67 -3.83 1.93 -8.40
C ARG A 67 -2.39 2.46 -8.48
N ILE A 68 -1.52 2.13 -7.53
CA ILE A 68 -0.12 2.59 -7.53
C ILE A 68 0.71 1.70 -8.45
N ASP A 69 1.41 2.28 -9.43
CA ASP A 69 2.27 1.51 -10.36
C ASP A 69 3.75 1.48 -9.94
N ASP A 70 4.22 2.48 -9.19
CA ASP A 70 5.60 2.54 -8.71
C ASP A 70 5.91 1.34 -7.77
N PRO A 71 6.79 0.41 -8.16
CA PRO A 71 7.10 -0.78 -7.37
C PRO A 71 7.65 -0.49 -5.97
N VAL A 72 8.37 0.63 -5.80
CA VAL A 72 8.89 1.05 -4.49
C VAL A 72 7.73 1.46 -3.60
N ARG A 73 6.81 2.27 -4.11
CA ARG A 73 5.63 2.73 -3.36
C ARG A 73 4.62 1.61 -3.09
N VAL A 74 4.44 0.69 -4.03
CA VAL A 74 3.62 -0.51 -3.81
C VAL A 74 4.16 -1.31 -2.63
N ARG A 75 5.48 -1.47 -2.54
CA ARG A 75 6.12 -2.20 -1.43
C ARG A 75 5.99 -1.46 -0.10
N GLU A 76 6.38 -0.19 -0.05
CA GLU A 76 6.33 0.64 1.17
C GLU A 76 4.93 0.64 1.78
N LEU A 77 3.93 1.05 1.00
CA LEU A 77 2.56 1.20 1.49
C LEU A 77 1.84 -0.13 1.65
N GLY A 78 2.23 -1.14 0.87
CA GLY A 78 1.63 -2.48 0.98
C GLY A 78 1.96 -3.17 2.29
N LEU A 79 3.18 -2.99 2.81
CA LEU A 79 3.57 -3.55 4.11
C LEU A 79 2.74 -2.95 5.26
N GLU A 80 2.54 -1.63 5.25
CA GLU A 80 1.67 -0.95 6.21
C GLU A 80 0.21 -1.40 6.06
N LEU A 81 -0.28 -1.51 4.82
CA LEU A 81 -1.65 -1.90 4.53
C LEU A 81 -1.97 -3.34 4.96
N VAL A 82 -1.01 -4.28 4.88
CA VAL A 82 -1.19 -5.64 5.42
C VAL A 82 -1.45 -5.61 6.92
N GLY A 83 -0.68 -4.82 7.67
CA GLY A 83 -0.87 -4.67 9.12
C GLY A 83 -2.23 -4.05 9.45
N LEU A 84 -2.64 -3.04 8.69
CA LEU A 84 -3.94 -2.40 8.87
C LEU A 84 -5.11 -3.34 8.55
N ARG A 85 -5.02 -4.12 7.46
CA ARG A 85 -6.04 -5.12 7.10
C ARG A 85 -6.10 -6.32 8.05
N GLY A 86 -4.99 -6.67 8.69
CA GLY A 86 -5.01 -7.67 9.75
C GLY A 86 -5.84 -7.24 10.97
N ARG A 87 -5.92 -5.92 11.23
CA ARG A 87 -6.74 -5.34 12.30
C ARG A 87 -8.17 -5.05 11.85
N VAL A 88 -8.33 -4.64 10.59
CA VAL A 88 -9.61 -4.28 9.96
C VAL A 88 -9.79 -5.18 8.73
N PRO A 89 -10.25 -6.43 8.91
CA PRO A 89 -10.44 -7.35 7.78
C PRO A 89 -11.49 -6.81 6.81
N GLY A 90 -12.49 -6.09 7.33
CA GLY A 90 -13.66 -5.64 6.60
C GLY A 90 -14.63 -6.79 6.32
N ARG A 91 -15.66 -6.51 5.53
CA ARG A 91 -16.75 -7.45 5.23
C ARG A 91 -16.45 -8.42 4.09
N ARG A 92 -15.41 -8.16 3.31
CA ARG A 92 -15.01 -8.97 2.15
C ARG A 92 -13.78 -9.78 2.50
N GLU A 93 -13.91 -11.10 2.41
CA GLU A 93 -12.78 -12.02 2.54
C GLU A 93 -11.72 -11.75 1.45
N GLY A 94 -10.46 -12.06 1.75
CA GLY A 94 -9.38 -12.00 0.76
C GLY A 94 -8.66 -10.65 0.64
N ALA A 95 -9.04 -9.62 1.40
CA ALA A 95 -8.39 -8.31 1.30
C ALA A 95 -6.91 -8.35 1.72
N VAL A 96 -6.57 -9.09 2.77
CA VAL A 96 -5.17 -9.29 3.20
C VAL A 96 -4.40 -10.09 2.15
N GLU A 97 -5.02 -11.15 1.62
CA GLU A 97 -4.47 -12.05 0.61
C GLU A 97 -4.16 -11.30 -0.68
N HIS A 98 -5.04 -10.39 -1.09
CA HIS A 98 -4.86 -9.53 -2.25
C HIS A 98 -3.58 -8.69 -2.13
N VAL A 99 -3.39 -8.01 -0.99
CA VAL A 99 -2.20 -7.19 -0.74
C VAL A 99 -0.94 -8.05 -0.72
N ARG A 100 -0.98 -9.18 0.01
CA ARG A 100 0.16 -10.12 0.09
C ARG A 100 0.56 -10.68 -1.27
N ARG A 101 -0.41 -11.04 -2.11
CA ARG A 101 -0.15 -11.57 -3.46
C ARG A 101 0.58 -10.55 -4.33
N ARG A 102 0.06 -9.33 -4.40
CA ARG A 102 0.66 -8.28 -5.24
C ARG A 102 2.02 -7.82 -4.72
N LEU A 103 2.25 -7.84 -3.41
CA LEU A 103 3.60 -7.63 -2.85
C LEU A 103 4.61 -8.68 -3.34
N ARG A 104 4.23 -9.96 -3.37
CA ARG A 104 5.09 -11.04 -3.90
C ARG A 104 5.39 -10.84 -5.39
N GLU A 105 4.40 -10.44 -6.18
CA GLU A 105 4.58 -10.17 -7.61
C GLU A 105 5.60 -9.05 -7.86
N VAL A 106 5.53 -7.97 -7.08
CA VAL A 106 6.46 -6.84 -7.19
C VAL A 106 7.87 -7.21 -6.69
N GLN A 107 7.98 -8.02 -5.64
CA GLN A 107 9.27 -8.52 -5.14
C GLN A 107 9.94 -9.49 -6.12
N GLY A 108 9.17 -10.36 -6.76
CA GLY A 108 9.67 -11.28 -7.78
C GLY A 108 10.21 -10.58 -9.04
N ARG A 109 9.64 -9.41 -9.40
CA ARG A 109 10.13 -8.58 -10.51
C ARG A 109 11.39 -7.77 -10.17
N GLY A 110 11.55 -7.36 -8.91
CA GLY A 110 12.72 -6.61 -8.44
C GLY A 110 13.94 -7.48 -8.06
N GLY A 111 13.76 -8.81 -7.98
CA GLY A 111 14.79 -9.77 -7.58
C GLY A 111 15.51 -10.49 -8.72
N MET A 112 15.16 -10.23 -9.99
CA MET A 112 15.93 -10.74 -11.13
C MET A 112 17.08 -9.78 -11.42
N PRO A 113 18.36 -10.14 -11.16
CA PRO A 113 19.48 -9.31 -11.60
C PRO A 113 19.46 -9.23 -13.13
N ALA A 114 19.45 -8.01 -13.66
CA ALA A 114 19.69 -7.78 -15.07
C ALA A 114 21.12 -8.24 -15.41
N GLY A 115 21.24 -9.30 -16.21
CA GLY A 115 22.44 -9.58 -16.99
C GLY A 115 23.37 -10.68 -16.45
N HIS A 116 23.13 -11.91 -16.91
CA HIS A 116 24.25 -12.73 -17.37
C HIS A 116 23.82 -13.53 -18.61
N LEU A 117 23.60 -12.82 -19.72
CA LEU A 117 23.69 -13.44 -21.04
C LEU A 117 25.18 -13.61 -21.34
N ARG A 118 25.76 -14.71 -20.87
CA ARG A 118 27.13 -15.11 -21.21
C ARG A 118 27.12 -15.62 -22.65
N THR A 119 27.47 -14.77 -23.59
CA THR A 119 27.90 -15.18 -24.93
C THR A 119 29.33 -15.70 -24.82
N ASP A 120 29.50 -17.00 -24.61
CA ASP A 120 30.80 -17.62 -24.86
C ASP A 120 31.01 -17.69 -26.39
N PRO A 121 32.17 -17.26 -26.92
CA PRO A 121 32.48 -17.40 -28.34
C PRO A 121 32.81 -18.88 -28.68
N PRO A 122 32.64 -19.30 -29.94
CA PRO A 122 32.92 -20.68 -30.35
C PRO A 122 34.42 -20.98 -30.26
N GLN A 123 34.79 -21.96 -29.45
CA GLN A 123 36.16 -22.51 -29.43
C GLN A 123 36.33 -23.44 -30.63
N GLY A 124 37.10 -23.00 -31.61
CA GLY A 124 37.47 -23.80 -32.77
C GLY A 124 38.69 -23.24 -33.47
N ALA A 125 39.87 -23.71 -33.06
CA ALA A 125 41.05 -23.80 -33.92
C ALA A 125 42.09 -24.72 -33.26
N THR A 126 42.03 -25.98 -33.67
CA THR A 126 43.14 -26.94 -33.60
C THR A 126 44.37 -26.37 -34.30
N ALA A 127 45.52 -26.37 -33.61
CA ALA A 127 46.83 -26.34 -34.23
C ALA A 127 47.53 -27.67 -33.92
N VAL A 128 47.79 -28.44 -34.97
CA VAL A 128 48.63 -29.65 -35.01
C VAL A 128 50.09 -29.20 -35.03
N PRO A 129 51.04 -29.94 -34.41
CA PRO A 129 52.41 -29.50 -34.15
C PRO A 129 53.25 -29.16 -35.38
#